data_AF-A0A183DLC9-F1
#
_entry.id   AF-A0A183DLC9-F1
#
_cell.length_a   1.000
_cell.length_b   1.000
_cell.length_c   1.000
_cell.angle_alpha   90.00
_cell.angle_beta   90.00
_cell.angle_gamma   90.00
#
_symmetry.space_group_name_H-M   'P 1'
#
loop_
_entity.id
_entity.type
_entity.pdbx_description
1 polymer ?
#
loop_
_entity_poly.entity_id
_entity_poly.type
_entity_poly.pdbx_seq_one_letter_code
_entity_poly.pdbx_strand_id
1 'polypeptide(L)'
;MNGLSYNQVVEKVVNSSDDSESNLLRNFLDLNASQLTPQGIAELLSDLDNDGIAVLFRNNHFQTLSKHEDLLYVLVTDMGFLGESSVVWETLDSVDGSSTFVDAAYHMPTIPDHSTNESTE
;
A
#
# COMPACT_ATOMS: atom_id res chain seq x y z
N MET A 1 -8.56 8.34 -23.61
CA MET A 1 -8.14 9.49 -22.79
C MET A 1 -6.66 9.30 -22.51
N ASN A 2 -5.76 9.77 -23.38
CA ASN A 2 -4.37 9.31 -23.30
C ASN A 2 -3.48 10.41 -22.72
N GLY A 3 -2.95 10.15 -21.51
CA GLY A 3 -1.81 10.89 -20.94
C GLY A 3 -2.13 12.10 -20.06
N LEU A 4 -3.34 12.23 -19.51
CA LEU A 4 -3.60 13.31 -18.54
C LEU A 4 -2.93 12.99 -17.19
N SER A 5 -2.17 13.95 -16.67
CA SER A 5 -1.67 13.94 -15.29
C SER A 5 -2.79 14.26 -14.30
N TYR A 6 -2.55 14.00 -13.01
CA TYR A 6 -3.49 14.32 -11.92
C TYR A 6 -3.95 15.79 -11.98
N ASN A 7 -3.03 16.74 -12.11
CA ASN A 7 -3.36 18.17 -12.16
C ASN A 7 -4.24 18.52 -13.36
N GLN A 8 -3.95 17.94 -14.53
CA GLN A 8 -4.77 18.16 -15.72
C GLN A 8 -6.17 17.57 -15.58
N VAL A 9 -6.31 16.42 -14.91
CA VAL A 9 -7.62 15.82 -14.60
C VAL A 9 -8.41 16.74 -13.67
N VAL A 10 -7.80 17.24 -12.60
CA VAL A 10 -8.45 18.16 -11.65
C VAL A 10 -8.89 19.46 -12.33
N GLU A 11 -8.02 20.08 -13.13
CA GLU A 11 -8.36 21.27 -13.91
C GLU A 11 -9.53 21.02 -14.85
N LYS A 12 -9.54 19.87 -15.54
CA LYS A 12 -10.61 19.49 -16.46
C LYS A 12 -11.94 19.29 -15.74
N VAL A 13 -11.91 18.64 -14.58
CA VAL A 13 -13.08 18.42 -13.71
C VAL A 13 -13.70 19.74 -13.24
N VAL A 14 -12.88 20.75 -12.94
CA VAL A 14 -13.34 22.07 -12.48
C VAL A 14 -13.85 22.95 -13.62
N ASN A 15 -13.18 22.92 -14.78
CA ASN A 15 -13.42 23.87 -15.87
C ASN A 15 -14.33 23.34 -16.99
N SER A 16 -14.64 22.04 -17.03
CA SER A 16 -15.47 21.45 -18.09
C SER A 16 -16.93 21.88 -18.00
N SER A 17 -17.47 22.33 -19.13
CA SER A 17 -18.91 22.49 -19.36
C SER A 17 -19.58 21.21 -19.91
N ASP A 18 -18.79 20.18 -20.24
CA ASP A 18 -19.29 18.84 -20.55
C ASP A 18 -19.46 18.06 -19.24
N ASP A 19 -20.71 17.93 -18.82
CA ASP A 19 -21.10 17.26 -17.59
C ASP A 19 -20.77 15.75 -17.63
N SER A 20 -20.81 15.12 -18.79
CA SER A 20 -20.64 13.66 -18.87
C SER A 20 -19.19 13.25 -18.62
N GLU A 21 -18.24 13.92 -19.27
CA GLU A 21 -16.81 13.61 -19.07
C GLU A 21 -16.35 14.04 -17.67
N SER A 22 -16.79 15.22 -17.19
CA SER A 22 -16.46 15.70 -15.84
C SER A 22 -16.96 14.75 -14.77
N ASN A 23 -18.19 14.24 -14.88
CA ASN A 23 -18.75 13.29 -13.93
C ASN A 23 -18.01 11.95 -13.92
N LEU A 24 -17.59 11.46 -15.10
CA LEU A 24 -16.79 10.23 -15.18
C LEU A 24 -15.44 10.39 -14.47
N LEU A 25 -14.75 11.52 -14.69
CA LEU A 25 -13.46 11.81 -14.05
C LEU A 25 -13.61 12.02 -12.54
N ARG A 26 -14.65 12.72 -12.09
CA ARG A 26 -14.98 12.86 -10.66
C ARG A 26 -15.20 11.51 -10.00
N ASN A 27 -16.05 10.66 -10.60
CA ASN A 27 -16.31 9.33 -10.10
C ASN A 27 -15.04 8.47 -10.03
N PHE A 28 -14.15 8.57 -11.03
CA PHE A 28 -12.86 7.90 -10.98
C PHE A 28 -12.00 8.37 -9.78
N LEU A 29 -11.91 9.68 -9.54
CA LEU A 29 -11.16 10.22 -8.40
C LEU A 29 -11.78 9.80 -7.06
N ASP A 30 -13.10 9.85 -6.94
CA ASP A 30 -13.83 9.51 -5.72
C ASP A 30 -13.68 8.01 -5.37
N LEU A 31 -13.79 7.13 -6.37
CA LEU A 31 -13.60 5.69 -6.19
C LEU A 31 -12.16 5.30 -5.85
N ASN A 32 -11.17 6.15 -6.19
CA ASN A 32 -9.75 5.89 -5.99
C ASN A 32 -9.10 6.95 -5.09
N ALA A 33 -9.85 7.48 -4.12
CA ALA A 33 -9.39 8.53 -3.21
C ALA A 33 -8.15 8.14 -2.38
N SER A 34 -7.93 6.84 -2.15
CA SER A 34 -6.72 6.30 -1.49
C SER A 34 -5.46 6.37 -2.36
N GLN A 35 -5.58 6.83 -3.61
CA GLN A 35 -4.51 6.96 -4.60
C GLN A 35 -3.82 5.61 -4.91
N LEU A 36 -4.54 4.50 -4.74
CA LEU A 36 -4.08 3.16 -5.10
C LEU A 36 -5.24 2.38 -5.72
N THR A 37 -4.96 1.65 -6.79
CA THR A 37 -5.97 0.84 -7.50
C THR A 37 -5.51 -0.62 -7.54
N PRO A 38 -6.43 -1.60 -7.65
CA PRO A 38 -6.04 -3.01 -7.78
C PRO A 38 -5.12 -3.26 -8.99
N GLN A 39 -5.40 -2.58 -10.11
CA GLN A 39 -4.51 -2.62 -11.27
C GLN A 39 -3.14 -2.04 -10.95
N GLY A 40 -3.07 -0.91 -10.24
CA GLY A 40 -1.80 -0.30 -9.82
C GLY A 40 -0.95 -1.24 -8.97
N ILE A 41 -1.57 -2.02 -8.06
CA ILE A 41 -0.87 -3.05 -7.28
C ILE A 41 -0.30 -4.15 -8.21
N ALA A 42 -1.11 -4.63 -9.16
CA ALA A 42 -0.68 -5.65 -10.11
C ALA A 42 0.50 -5.17 -11.00
N GLU A 43 0.46 -3.92 -11.46
CA GLU A 43 1.57 -3.32 -12.23
C GLU A 43 2.83 -3.17 -11.36
N LEU A 44 2.70 -2.70 -10.11
CA LEU A 44 3.84 -2.62 -9.18
C LEU A 44 4.48 -3.99 -8.93
N LEU A 45 3.66 -5.05 -8.78
CA LEU A 45 4.13 -6.43 -8.63
C LEU A 45 4.87 -6.93 -9.89
N SER A 46 4.41 -6.53 -11.07
CA SER A 46 5.01 -6.92 -12.35
C SER A 46 6.31 -6.17 -12.65
N ASP A 47 6.36 -4.87 -12.32
CA ASP A 47 7.44 -3.97 -12.71
C ASP A 47 8.61 -3.95 -11.71
N LEU A 48 8.35 -4.17 -10.42
CA LEU A 48 9.40 -4.22 -9.41
C LEU A 48 10.06 -5.60 -9.41
N ASP A 49 11.38 -5.62 -9.55
CA ASP A 49 12.17 -6.85 -9.42
C ASP A 49 12.02 -7.44 -8.00
N ASN A 50 12.08 -8.78 -7.88
CA ASN A 50 12.18 -9.41 -6.56
C ASN A 50 13.43 -8.92 -5.83
N ASP A 51 13.28 -8.64 -4.54
CA ASP A 51 14.25 -7.97 -3.65
C ASP A 51 14.60 -6.52 -4.07
N GLY A 52 13.81 -5.95 -5.00
CA GLY A 52 13.91 -4.56 -5.42
C GLY A 52 13.30 -3.59 -4.42
N ILE A 53 13.87 -2.39 -4.33
CA ILE A 53 13.40 -1.30 -3.48
C ILE A 53 13.02 -0.10 -4.35
N ALA A 54 11.91 0.55 -4.02
CA ALA A 54 11.43 1.76 -4.68
C ALA A 54 10.85 2.76 -3.68
N VAL A 55 10.59 3.98 -4.15
CA VAL A 55 9.80 4.98 -3.42
C VAL A 55 8.38 4.96 -3.98
N LEU A 56 7.39 4.72 -3.12
CA LEU A 56 5.97 4.76 -3.46
C LEU A 56 5.35 6.07 -2.98
N PHE A 57 4.70 6.80 -3.88
CA PHE A 57 3.81 7.90 -3.52
C PHE A 57 2.36 7.39 -3.44
N ARG A 58 1.75 7.49 -2.25
CA ARG A 58 0.35 7.11 -2.02
C ARG A 58 -0.23 7.99 -0.92
N ASN A 59 -1.46 8.47 -1.14
CA ASN A 59 -2.21 9.27 -0.17
C ASN A 59 -1.41 10.46 0.41
N ASN A 60 -0.74 11.21 -0.48
CA ASN A 60 0.11 12.35 -0.12
C ASN A 60 1.32 12.01 0.78
N HIS A 61 1.72 10.74 0.85
CA HIS A 61 2.87 10.27 1.62
C HIS A 61 3.84 9.48 0.74
N PHE A 62 5.14 9.58 1.05
CA PHE A 62 6.18 8.77 0.42
C PHE A 62 6.55 7.62 1.35
N GLN A 63 6.53 6.40 0.83
CA GLN A 63 6.86 5.19 1.55
C GLN A 63 8.01 4.46 0.85
N THR A 64 8.80 3.70 1.62
CA THR A 64 9.75 2.76 1.04
C THR A 64 8.98 1.49 0.67
N LEU A 65 8.96 1.15 -0.62
CA LEU A 65 8.37 -0.06 -1.16
C LEU A 65 9.45 -1.10 -1.37
N SER A 66 9.18 -2.35 -1.00
CA SER A 66 10.02 -3.50 -1.26
C SER A 66 9.18 -4.61 -1.89
N LYS A 67 9.78 -5.41 -2.78
CA LYS A 67 9.18 -6.67 -3.24
C LYS A 67 10.02 -7.83 -2.72
N HIS A 68 9.38 -8.85 -2.14
CA HIS A 68 10.05 -10.07 -1.71
C HIS A 68 9.13 -11.27 -1.98
N GLU A 69 9.66 -12.33 -2.59
CA GLU A 69 8.91 -13.54 -2.95
C GLU A 69 7.53 -13.27 -3.61
N ASP A 70 7.51 -12.35 -4.58
CA ASP A 70 6.29 -11.93 -5.29
C ASP A 70 5.18 -11.30 -4.41
N LEU A 71 5.56 -10.74 -3.26
CA LEU A 71 4.72 -9.91 -2.40
C LEU A 71 5.30 -8.50 -2.26
N LEU A 72 4.43 -7.50 -2.17
CA LEU A 72 4.82 -6.10 -1.93
C LEU A 72 4.72 -5.77 -0.45
N TYR A 73 5.65 -4.94 -0.01
CA TYR A 73 5.77 -4.50 1.37
C TYR A 73 6.10 -3.01 1.43
N VAL A 74 5.53 -2.31 2.41
CA VAL A 74 5.94 -0.95 2.76
C VAL A 74 6.66 -0.94 4.11
N LEU A 75 7.69 -0.13 4.23
CA LEU A 75 8.45 0.00 5.48
C LEU A 75 7.59 0.71 6.54
N VAL A 76 7.49 0.11 7.72
CA VAL A 76 6.82 0.72 8.86
C VAL A 76 7.73 1.79 9.46
N THR A 77 7.28 3.05 9.44
CA THR A 77 8.05 4.19 9.96
C THR A 77 7.34 4.92 11.10
N ASP A 78 6.15 4.47 11.51
CA ASP A 78 5.41 5.11 12.58
C ASP A 78 6.09 4.91 13.94
N MET A 79 6.27 6.00 14.68
CA MET A 79 6.98 6.01 15.96
C MET A 79 6.28 5.15 17.03
N GLY A 80 4.99 4.86 16.88
CA GLY A 80 4.24 3.94 17.74
C GLY A 80 4.83 2.52 17.76
N PHE A 81 5.58 2.11 16.73
CA PHE A 81 6.22 0.80 16.66
C PHE A 81 7.70 0.80 17.10
N LEU A 82 8.21 1.89 17.68
CA LEU A 82 9.62 2.01 18.07
C LEU A 82 10.11 0.88 18.99
N GLY A 83 9.23 0.29 19.80
CA GLY A 83 9.55 -0.84 20.69
C GLY A 83 9.29 -2.23 20.09
N GLU A 84 8.65 -2.31 18.93
CA GLU A 84 8.14 -3.55 18.35
C GLU A 84 9.12 -4.09 17.29
N SER A 85 10.17 -4.77 17.74
CA SER A 85 11.23 -5.27 16.83
C SER A 85 10.76 -6.29 15.77
N SER A 86 9.59 -6.90 15.97
CA SER A 86 8.96 -7.81 14.99
C SER A 86 8.09 -7.08 13.96
N VAL A 87 8.02 -5.75 14.00
CA VAL A 87 7.23 -4.93 13.07
C VAL A 87 8.21 -4.05 12.28
N VAL A 88 8.52 -4.48 11.06
CA VAL A 88 9.43 -3.77 10.16
C VAL A 88 8.76 -3.46 8.83
N TRP A 89 8.04 -4.43 8.28
CA TRP A 89 7.33 -4.28 7.02
C TRP A 89 5.84 -4.52 7.19
N GLU A 90 5.04 -3.92 6.33
CA GLU A 90 3.59 -4.09 6.23
C GLU A 90 3.23 -4.53 4.81
N THR A 91 2.38 -5.54 4.65
CA THR A 91 1.98 -6.01 3.32
C THR A 91 1.19 -4.96 2.54
N LEU A 92 1.41 -4.90 1.22
CA LEU A 92 0.68 -4.05 0.28
C LEU A 92 0.03 -4.91 -0.82
N ASP A 93 -1.02 -5.62 -0.45
CA ASP A 93 -1.79 -6.53 -1.33
C ASP A 93 -3.25 -6.08 -1.54
N SER A 94 -3.69 -5.05 -0.80
CA SER A 94 -5.06 -4.54 -0.83
C SER A 94 -5.12 -3.01 -0.96
N VAL A 95 -6.25 -2.52 -1.49
CA VAL A 95 -6.54 -1.08 -1.56
C VAL A 95 -7.27 -0.55 -0.32
N ASP A 96 -7.95 -1.44 0.41
CA ASP A 96 -8.79 -1.12 1.56
C ASP A 96 -8.00 -0.96 2.87
N GLY A 97 -6.71 -1.31 2.85
CA GLY A 97 -5.82 -1.18 4.00
C GLY A 97 -5.79 -2.41 4.89
N SER A 98 -6.39 -3.52 4.47
CA SER A 98 -6.11 -4.82 5.09
C SER A 98 -4.64 -5.17 4.84
N SER A 99 -3.87 -5.30 5.91
CA SER A 99 -2.44 -5.59 5.85
C SER A 99 -2.00 -6.48 7.01
N THR A 100 -0.83 -7.07 6.89
CA THR A 100 -0.16 -7.76 8.00
C THR A 100 1.24 -7.22 8.20
N PHE A 101 1.67 -7.10 9.46
CA PHE A 101 3.04 -6.74 9.81
C PHE A 101 3.94 -7.97 9.83
N VAL A 102 5.18 -7.80 9.37
CA VAL A 102 6.23 -8.82 9.37
C VAL A 102 7.56 -8.24 9.86
N ASP A 103 8.45 -9.12 10.31
CA ASP A 103 9.78 -8.75 10.77
C ASP A 103 10.72 -8.34 9.62
N ALA A 104 11.98 -8.01 9.96
CA ALA A 104 12.98 -7.59 8.97
C ALA A 104 13.28 -8.64 7.88
N ALA A 105 13.00 -9.91 8.15
CA ALA A 105 13.20 -11.03 7.24
C ALA A 105 11.88 -11.49 6.57
N TYR A 106 10.86 -10.64 6.60
CA TYR A 106 9.53 -10.88 6.02
C TYR A 106 8.74 -12.03 6.65
N HIS A 107 9.12 -12.47 7.86
CA HIS A 107 8.37 -13.50 8.57
C HIS A 107 7.21 -12.90 9.37
N MET A 108 6.08 -13.60 9.34
CA MET A 108 4.96 -13.30 10.23
C MET A 108 5.39 -13.45 11.69
N PRO A 109 4.94 -12.58 12.61
CA PRO A 109 5.18 -12.74 14.03
C PRO A 109 4.67 -14.10 14.48
N THR A 110 5.56 -14.97 14.97
CA THR A 110 5.15 -16.18 15.66
C THR A 110 4.45 -15.79 16.95
N ILE A 111 3.17 -16.12 17.08
CA ILE A 111 2.47 -16.03 18.36
C ILE A 111 3.26 -16.90 19.35
N PRO A 112 3.72 -16.36 20.51
CA PRO A 112 4.32 -17.18 21.53
C PRO A 112 3.34 -18.27 21.92
N ASP A 113 3.75 -19.53 21.77
CA ASP A 113 2.93 -20.67 22.12
C ASP A 113 2.69 -20.65 23.64
N HIS A 114 1.55 -20.13 24.09
CA HIS A 114 1.17 -20.14 25.51
C HIS A 114 0.73 -21.52 26.00
N SER A 115 1.05 -22.59 25.26
CA SER A 115 0.68 -23.96 25.55
C SER A 115 1.83 -24.76 26.18
N THR A 116 2.41 -24.30 27.30
CA THR A 116 3.08 -25.19 28.27
C THR A 116 3.52 -24.42 29.52
N ASN A 117 2.70 -24.45 30.58
CA ASN A 117 3.15 -24.63 31.97
C ASN A 117 1.94 -24.78 32.90
N GLU A 118 1.20 -25.88 32.76
CA GLU A 118 0.48 -26.48 33.89
C GLU A 118 0.80 -27.98 33.90
N SER A 119 1.71 -28.34 34.81
CA SER A 119 2.18 -29.66 35.29
C SER A 119 3.68 -29.48 35.54
N THR A 120 4.21 -29.34 36.76
CA THR A 120 4.11 -30.26 37.88
C THR A 120 4.75 -29.58 39.11
N GLU A 121 4.00 -29.44 40.20
CA GLU A 121 4.33 -29.79 41.61
C GLU A 121 3.24 -29.28 42.56
#